data_AF-A0A379S2S3-F1
#
_entry.id   AF-A0A379S2S3-F1
#
_cell.length_a   1.000
_cell.length_b   1.000
_cell.length_c   1.000
_cell.angle_alpha   90.00
_cell.angle_beta   90.00
_cell.angle_gamma   90.00
#
_symmetry.space_group_name_H-M   'P 1'
#
loop_
_entity.id
_entity.type
_entity.pdbx_description
1 polymer ?
#
loop_
_entity_poly.entity_id
_entity_poly.type
_entity_poly.pdbx_seq_one_letter_code
_entity_poly.pdbx_strand_id
1 'polypeptide(L)'
;MRRYIITDKDIFDAFQRWTSPKLKEQKMHTSFIREAVCRIHPDKVILQYDIRQKLKNMASRGLVTEVRLSPNATAWMITNGDLNGQN
;
A
#
# COMPACT_ATOMS: atom_id res chain seq x y z
N MET A 1 -4.30 -9.21 -22.89
CA MET A 1 -4.03 -8.04 -22.02
C MET A 1 -3.28 -8.52 -20.79
N ARG A 2 -2.00 -8.14 -20.60
CA ARG A 2 -1.19 -8.62 -19.47
C ARG A 2 -1.59 -7.84 -18.21
N ARG A 3 -1.89 -8.52 -17.11
CA ARG A 3 -2.19 -7.86 -15.82
C ARG A 3 -0.98 -7.04 -15.39
N TYR A 4 -1.20 -5.81 -14.92
CA TYR A 4 -0.14 -4.96 -14.41
C TYR A 4 0.44 -5.56 -13.13
N ILE A 5 1.77 -5.59 -13.03
CA ILE A 5 2.46 -6.11 -11.85
C ILE A 5 2.73 -4.93 -10.92
N ILE A 6 2.05 -4.90 -9.77
CA ILE A 6 2.19 -3.84 -8.77
C ILE A 6 3.55 -3.98 -8.09
N THR A 7 4.36 -2.92 -8.13
CA THR A 7 5.69 -2.87 -7.53
C THR A 7 5.63 -2.40 -6.08
N ASP A 8 6.72 -2.59 -5.31
CA ASP A 8 6.80 -2.04 -3.95
C ASP A 8 6.73 -0.51 -3.98
N LYS A 9 7.39 0.11 -4.98
CA LYS A 9 7.39 1.54 -5.22
C LYS A 9 5.98 2.09 -5.43
N ASP A 10 5.14 1.39 -6.20
CA ASP A 10 3.75 1.80 -6.41
C ASP A 10 2.97 1.91 -5.09
N ILE A 11 3.23 1.00 -4.14
CA ILE A 11 2.62 1.03 -2.81
C ILE A 11 3.20 2.19 -1.99
N PHE A 12 4.52 2.37 -1.98
CA PHE A 12 5.13 3.50 -1.27
C PHE A 12 4.65 4.85 -1.79
N ASP A 13 4.62 5.06 -3.11
CA ASP A 13 4.13 6.28 -3.75
C ASP A 13 2.62 6.50 -3.43
N ALA A 14 1.83 5.42 -3.35
CA ALA A 14 0.43 5.49 -2.93
C ALA A 14 0.26 5.96 -1.48
N PHE A 15 1.14 5.53 -0.57
CA PHE A 15 1.16 6.02 0.80
C PHE A 15 1.69 7.46 0.87
N GLN A 16 2.73 7.82 0.10
CA GLN A 16 3.33 9.16 0.09
C GLN A 16 2.33 10.29 -0.16
N ARG A 17 1.34 10.04 -1.04
CA ARG A 17 0.26 10.98 -1.31
C ARG A 17 -0.53 11.41 -0.06
N TRP A 18 -0.62 10.53 0.93
CA TRP A 18 -1.42 10.73 2.13
C TRP A 18 -0.56 10.95 3.38
N THR A 19 0.73 10.63 3.33
CA THR A 19 1.68 10.81 4.43
C THR A 19 2.17 12.25 4.49
N SER A 20 1.67 13.00 5.48
CA SER A 20 2.38 14.15 6.03
C SER A 20 3.56 13.67 6.89
N PRO A 21 4.69 14.40 6.99
CA PRO A 21 5.89 13.97 7.72
C PRO A 21 5.69 13.57 9.20
N LYS A 22 4.51 13.78 9.77
CA LYS A 22 4.19 13.48 11.18
C LYS A 22 3.42 12.18 11.43
N LEU A 23 3.22 11.29 10.44
CA LEU A 23 2.39 10.10 10.63
C LEU A 23 3.02 8.81 10.05
N LYS A 24 4.15 8.38 10.62
CA LYS A 24 4.67 7.00 10.44
C LYS A 24 3.64 5.91 10.80
N GLU A 25 2.58 6.29 11.50
CA GLU A 25 1.50 5.41 11.97
C GLU A 25 0.23 5.44 11.11
N GLN A 26 0.28 6.03 9.91
CA GLN A 26 -0.91 6.17 9.08
C GLN A 26 -1.42 4.82 8.58
N LYS A 27 -2.68 4.52 8.92
CA LYS A 27 -3.38 3.30 8.54
C LYS A 27 -4.24 3.56 7.30
N MET A 28 -4.03 2.79 6.24
CA MET A 28 -4.76 2.92 4.97
C MET A 28 -5.53 1.65 4.63
N HIS A 29 -6.79 1.83 4.22
CA HIS A 29 -7.58 0.73 3.67
C HIS A 29 -7.08 0.33 2.28
N THR A 30 -7.21 -0.95 1.93
CA THR A 30 -6.85 -1.48 0.60
C THR A 30 -7.56 -0.73 -0.54
N SER A 31 -8.77 -0.25 -0.33
CA SER A 31 -9.53 0.55 -1.31
C SER A 31 -8.85 1.88 -1.64
N PHE A 32 -8.36 2.60 -0.63
CA PHE A 32 -7.66 3.88 -0.81
C PHE A 32 -6.28 3.69 -1.46
N ILE A 33 -5.56 2.64 -1.07
CA ILE A 33 -4.29 2.28 -1.71
C ILE A 33 -4.54 1.97 -3.19
N ARG A 34 -5.56 1.16 -3.50
CA ARG A 34 -5.95 0.87 -4.89
C ARG A 34 -6.25 2.14 -5.66
N GLU A 35 -7.06 3.05 -5.11
CA GLU A 35 -7.41 4.29 -5.79
C GLU A 35 -6.15 5.12 -6.11
N ALA A 36 -5.22 5.23 -5.16
CA ALA A 36 -3.96 5.92 -5.38
C ALA A 36 -3.13 5.26 -6.49
N VAL A 37 -2.99 3.93 -6.49
CA VAL A 37 -2.24 3.21 -7.54
C VAL A 37 -2.93 3.33 -8.91
N CYS A 38 -4.27 3.31 -8.98
CA CYS A 38 -5.00 3.55 -10.23
C CYS A 38 -4.73 4.95 -10.80
N ARG A 39 -4.50 5.96 -9.96
CA ARG A 39 -4.16 7.30 -10.43
C ARG A 39 -2.72 7.41 -10.91
N ILE A 40 -1.80 6.64 -10.32
CA ILE A 40 -0.40 6.54 -10.81
C ILE A 40 -0.38 5.85 -12.18
N HIS A 41 -1.26 4.86 -12.38
CA HIS A 41 -1.33 4.04 -13.60
C HIS A 41 -2.72 4.12 -14.25
N PRO A 42 -3.10 5.26 -14.86
CA PRO A 42 -4.46 5.51 -15.35
C PRO A 42 -4.93 4.51 -16.41
N ASP A 43 -4.00 3.96 -17.20
CA ASP A 43 -4.30 3.01 -18.28
C ASP A 43 -4.31 1.55 -17.82
N LYS A 44 -4.16 1.28 -16.52
CA LYS A 44 -4.04 -0.08 -15.98
C LYS A 44 -5.27 -0.46 -15.16
N VAL A 45 -5.80 -1.64 -15.46
CA VAL A 45 -6.84 -2.27 -14.64
C VAL A 45 -6.18 -2.87 -13.40
N ILE A 46 -6.39 -2.24 -12.25
CA ILE A 46 -5.88 -2.69 -10.95
C ILE A 46 -7.02 -3.17 -10.08
N LEU A 47 -6.99 -4.45 -9.70
CA LEU A 47 -7.99 -5.03 -8.83
C LEU A 47 -7.60 -4.87 -7.36
N GLN A 48 -8.60 -4.80 -6.49
CA GLN A 48 -8.37 -4.74 -5.05
C GLN A 48 -7.68 -6.01 -4.52
N TYR A 49 -7.95 -7.15 -5.16
CA TYR A 49 -7.27 -8.41 -4.85
C TYR A 49 -5.76 -8.35 -5.09
N ASP A 50 -5.32 -7.76 -6.21
CA ASP A 50 -3.90 -7.68 -6.56
C ASP A 50 -3.14 -6.80 -5.55
N ILE A 51 -3.75 -5.67 -5.14
CA ILE A 51 -3.22 -4.79 -4.09
C ILE A 51 -3.12 -5.57 -2.77
N ARG A 52 -4.13 -6.35 -2.40
CA ARG A 52 -4.11 -7.14 -1.15
C ARG A 52 -3.02 -8.21 -1.16
N GLN A 53 -2.86 -8.93 -2.27
CA GLN A 53 -1.78 -9.91 -2.41
C GLN A 53 -0.41 -9.24 -2.31
N LYS A 54 -0.26 -8.08 -2.95
CA LYS A 54 0.97 -7.30 -2.88
C LYS A 54 1.30 -6.87 -1.45
N LEU A 55 0.32 -6.32 -0.72
CA LEU A 55 0.48 -5.89 0.66
C LEU A 55 0.82 -7.05 1.61
N LYS A 56 0.21 -8.23 1.42
CA LYS A 56 0.59 -9.45 2.16
C LYS A 56 2.03 -9.87 1.91
N ASN A 57 2.49 -9.82 0.65
CA ASN A 57 3.87 -10.11 0.31
C ASN A 57 4.83 -9.09 0.98
N MET A 58 4.53 -7.80 0.89
CA MET A 58 5.30 -6.75 1.57
C MET A 58 5.30 -6.92 3.10
N ALA A 59 4.20 -7.38 3.67
CA ALA A 59 4.10 -7.67 5.11
C ALA A 59 4.99 -8.84 5.52
N SER A 60 5.04 -9.91 4.72
CA SER A 60 5.97 -11.02 4.96
C SER A 60 7.44 -10.62 4.91
N ARG A 61 7.74 -9.49 4.25
CA ARG A 61 9.07 -8.86 4.17
C ARG A 61 9.30 -7.78 5.22
N GLY A 62 8.34 -7.51 6.10
CA GLY A 62 8.45 -6.49 7.16
C GLY A 62 8.39 -5.04 6.69
N LEU A 63 7.88 -4.78 5.48
CA LEU A 63 7.78 -3.41 4.92
C LEU A 63 6.48 -2.70 5.34
N VAL A 64 5.40 -3.47 5.49
CA VAL A 64 4.09 -2.99 5.93
C VAL A 64 3.52 -3.92 6.99
N THR A 65 2.62 -3.41 7.83
CA THR A 65 1.91 -4.18 8.84
C THR A 65 0.41 -4.13 8.55
N GLU A 66 -0.26 -5.28 8.62
CA GLU A 66 -1.72 -5.35 8.61
C GLU A 66 -2.25 -4.97 10.00
N VAL A 67 -3.08 -3.92 10.05
CA VAL A 67 -3.72 -3.43 11.27
C VAL A 67 -5.20 -3.77 11.22
N ARG A 68 -5.66 -4.60 12.15
CA ARG A 68 -7.08 -4.91 12.30
C ARG A 68 -7.79 -3.72 12.98
N LEU A 69 -8.75 -3.12 12.29
CA LEU A 69 -9.55 -2.00 12.80
C LEU A 69 -10.88 -2.47 13.41
N SER A 70 -11.50 -3.47 12.78
CA SER A 70 -12.72 -4.11 13.26
C SER A 70 -12.75 -5.57 12.80
N PRO A 71 -13.72 -6.41 13.22
CA PRO A 71 -13.81 -7.80 12.79
C PRO A 71 -13.74 -7.99 11.27
N ASN A 72 -14.27 -7.03 10.50
CA ASN A 72 -14.37 -7.04 9.05
C ASN A 72 -13.57 -5.94 8.35
N ALA A 73 -12.79 -5.13 9.09
CA ALA A 73 -12.02 -4.03 8.53
C ALA A 73 -10.53 -4.16 8.84
N THR A 74 -9.72 -4.19 7.79
CA THR A 74 -8.26 -4.24 7.84
C THR A 74 -7.70 -3.00 7.17
N ALA A 75 -6.71 -2.38 7.78
CA ALA A 75 -5.89 -1.33 7.22
C ALA A 75 -4.43 -1.77 7.17
N TRP A 76 -3.61 -0.99 6.48
CA TRP A 76 -2.21 -1.25 6.25
C TRP A 76 -1.41 -0.03 6.68
N MET A 77 -0.31 -0.27 7.35
CA MET A 77 0.59 0.76 7.82
C MET A 77 1.98 0.45 7.28
N ILE A 78 2.70 1.47 6.85
CA ILE A 78 4.10 1.30 6.49
C ILE A 78 4.92 1.16 7.77
N THR A 79 5.79 0.15 7.81
CA THR A 79 6.61 -0.15 8.99
C THR A 79 8.06 0.26 8.76
N ASN A 80 8.56 0.06 7.54
CA ASN A 80 9.87 0.50 7.08
C ASN A 80 9.65 1.23 5.75
N GLY A 81 9.52 2.55 5.87
CA GLY A 81 8.97 3.40 4.81
C GLY A 81 9.98 4.12 3.95
N ASP A 82 11.22 4.17 4.41
CA ASP A 82 12.23 4.79 3.59
C ASP A 82 12.69 3.83 2.51
N LEU A 83 12.57 4.30 1.27
CA LEU A 83 13.27 3.77 0.10
C LEU A 83 14.80 3.62 0.34
N ASN A 84 15.32 4.16 1.45
CA ASN A 84 16.72 4.13 1.90
C ASN A 84 16.94 3.68 3.38
N GLY A 85 15.95 3.16 4.11
CA GLY A 85 16.13 2.78 5.52
C GLY A 85 16.35 3.94 6.52
N GLN A 86 15.81 5.14 6.29
CA GLN A 86 15.87 6.28 7.21
C GLN A 86 14.64 6.43 8.15
N ASN A 87 13.95 5.32 8.46
CA ASN A 87 12.94 5.08 9.51
C ASN A 87 11.52 4.78 8.98
#